data_AF-A0A0R1VD37-F1
#
_entry.id   AF-A0A0R1VD37-F1
#
_cell.length_a   1.000
_cell.length_b   1.000
_cell.length_c   1.000
_cell.angle_alpha   90.00
_cell.angle_beta   90.00
_cell.angle_gamma   90.00
#
_symmetry.space_group_name_H-M   'P 1'
#
loop_
_entity.id
_entity.type
_entity.pdbx_description
1 polymer ?
#
loop_
_entity_poly.entity_id
_entity_poly.type
_entity_poly.pdbx_seq_one_letter_code
_entity_poly.pdbx_strand_id
1 'polypeptide(L)'
;MKVSKRTTYSKPKAYTTNAKSSLALYKARLFSHASKVTFTLTGFTKPKTTYKITKLINAQGVNWYYLKGCGWIIGGSHPSHDPIR
;
A
#
# COMPACT_ATOMS: atom_id res chain seq x y z
N MET A 1 3.02 5.72 13.15
CA MET A 1 1.86 4.83 13.34
C MET A 1 2.31 3.49 13.94
N LYS A 2 1.51 2.86 14.81
CA LYS A 2 1.79 1.52 15.36
C LYS A 2 1.33 0.44 14.37
N VAL A 3 2.21 -0.51 14.06
CA VAL A 3 1.93 -1.66 13.19
C VAL A 3 1.26 -2.76 14.00
N SER A 4 0.08 -3.19 13.57
CA SER A 4 -0.67 -4.30 14.18
C SER A 4 -0.52 -5.60 13.40
N LYS A 5 -0.35 -5.53 12.07
CA LYS A 5 -0.23 -6.70 11.21
C LYS A 5 0.75 -6.47 10.06
N ARG A 6 1.49 -7.52 9.69
CA ARG A 6 2.35 -7.55 8.50
C ARG A 6 2.09 -8.83 7.73
N THR A 7 1.95 -8.71 6.41
CA THR A 7 1.77 -9.85 5.52
C THR A 7 2.68 -9.67 4.31
N THR A 8 3.39 -10.73 3.96
CA THR A 8 4.12 -10.83 2.70
C THR A 8 3.37 -11.84 1.82
N TYR A 9 3.02 -11.45 0.60
CA TYR A 9 2.34 -12.34 -0.32
C TYR A 9 3.36 -13.20 -1.06
N SER A 10 3.21 -14.53 -0.97
CA SER A 10 4.00 -15.49 -1.77
C SER A 10 3.69 -15.36 -3.27
N LYS A 11 2.43 -15.08 -3.61
CA LYS A 11 1.97 -14.73 -4.96
C LYS A 11 1.59 -13.25 -5.01
N PRO A 12 2.31 -12.39 -5.76
CA PRO A 12 1.98 -10.97 -5.84
C PRO A 12 0.58 -10.74 -6.41
N LYS A 13 -0.17 -9.79 -5.84
CA LYS A 13 -1.50 -9.41 -6.35
C LYS A 13 -1.37 -8.29 -7.37
N ALA A 14 -2.09 -8.35 -8.48
CA ALA A 14 -2.13 -7.26 -9.45
C ALA A 14 -2.93 -6.07 -8.88
N TYR A 15 -2.48 -4.87 -9.18
CA TYR A 15 -3.11 -3.62 -8.78
C TYR A 15 -3.06 -2.64 -9.94
N THR A 16 -4.22 -2.36 -10.53
CA THR A 16 -4.30 -1.47 -11.69
C THR A 16 -4.82 -0.11 -11.25
N THR A 17 -4.01 0.93 -11.42
CA THR A 17 -4.46 2.30 -11.19
C THR A 17 -5.46 2.71 -12.26
N ASN A 18 -6.56 3.35 -11.88
CA ASN A 18 -7.52 3.88 -12.84
C ASN A 18 -6.89 5.04 -13.67
N ALA A 19 -7.45 5.27 -14.85
CA ALA A 19 -7.07 6.34 -15.77
C ALA A 19 -7.16 7.76 -15.20
N LYS A 20 -8.09 7.96 -14.26
CA LYS A 20 -8.43 9.29 -13.72
C LYS A 20 -7.65 9.68 -12.46
N SER A 21 -6.80 8.82 -11.91
CA SER A 21 -6.25 9.04 -10.56
C SER A 21 -4.86 8.45 -10.37
N SER A 22 -3.90 9.32 -10.08
CA SER A 22 -2.60 8.95 -9.55
C SER A 22 -2.69 8.79 -8.02
N LEU A 23 -2.06 7.77 -7.47
CA LEU A 23 -2.07 7.50 -6.03
C LEU A 23 -0.75 7.95 -5.41
N ALA A 24 -0.84 8.57 -4.24
CA ALA A 24 0.33 8.93 -3.46
C ALA A 24 1.16 7.69 -3.11
N LEU A 25 2.44 7.74 -3.45
CA LEU A 25 3.46 6.75 -3.12
C LEU A 25 4.23 7.19 -1.88
N TYR A 26 4.44 6.27 -0.96
CA TYR A 26 5.13 6.52 0.28
C TYR A 26 6.31 5.58 0.49
N LYS A 27 7.39 6.09 1.07
CA LYS A 27 8.48 5.28 1.62
C LYS A 27 8.18 4.95 3.08
N ALA A 28 8.20 3.67 3.43
CA ALA A 28 8.01 3.24 4.81
C ALA A 28 9.36 3.09 5.52
N ARG A 29 9.46 3.62 6.74
CA ARG A 29 10.56 3.33 7.68
C ARG A 29 9.99 2.59 8.88
N LEU A 30 10.37 1.32 9.02
CA LEU A 30 9.99 0.47 10.15
C LEU A 30 11.02 0.60 11.27
N PHE A 31 10.54 0.93 12.47
CA PHE A 31 11.34 0.98 13.68
C PHE A 31 11.17 -0.35 14.43
N SER A 32 12.19 -1.20 14.35
CA SER A 32 12.18 -2.57 14.92
C SER A 32 11.87 -2.59 16.40
N HIS A 33 12.39 -1.64 17.17
CA HIS A 33 12.26 -1.56 18.63
C HIS A 33 10.87 -1.11 19.13
N ALA A 34 10.04 -0.48 18.30
CA ALA A 34 8.79 0.15 18.76
C ALA A 34 7.53 -0.37 18.06
N SER A 35 7.66 -1.35 17.15
CA SER A 35 6.56 -1.72 16.24
C SER A 35 5.92 -0.49 15.57
N LYS A 36 6.73 0.55 15.32
CA LYS A 36 6.30 1.81 14.71
C LYS A 36 6.72 1.85 13.25
N VAL A 37 5.91 2.49 12.44
CA VAL A 37 6.20 2.81 11.04
C VAL A 37 5.92 4.28 10.77
N THR A 38 6.79 4.91 10.00
CA THR A 38 6.54 6.22 9.38
C THR A 38 6.46 6.05 7.87
N PHE A 39 5.55 6.80 7.25
CA PHE A 39 5.39 6.84 5.81
C PHE A 39 5.65 8.28 5.36
N THR A 40 6.57 8.44 4.42
CA THR A 40 6.93 9.74 3.85
C THR A 40 6.53 9.74 2.39
N LEU A 41 5.79 10.76 1.94
CA LEU A 41 5.41 10.92 0.54
C LEU A 41 6.67 11.01 -0.32
N THR A 42 6.74 10.22 -1.39
CA THR A 42 7.86 10.21 -2.34
C THR A 42 7.45 10.52 -3.76
N GLY A 43 6.15 10.55 -4.05
CA GLY A 43 5.64 10.86 -5.39
C GLY A 43 4.28 10.24 -5.62
N PHE A 44 3.98 9.93 -6.88
CA PHE A 44 2.69 9.40 -7.29
C PHE A 44 2.84 8.25 -8.29
N THR A 45 1.87 7.33 -8.31
CA THR A 45 1.80 6.29 -9.33
C THR A 45 1.49 6.89 -10.70
N LYS A 46 1.90 6.19 -11.76
CA LYS A 46 1.44 6.50 -13.11
C LYS A 46 -0.01 6.03 -13.26
N PRO A 47 -0.90 6.81 -13.89
CA PRO A 47 -2.25 6.36 -14.20
C PRO A 47 -2.21 5.20 -15.22
N LYS A 48 -3.31 4.43 -15.31
CA LYS A 48 -3.45 3.28 -16.23
C LYS A 48 -2.30 2.25 -16.17
N THR A 49 -1.59 2.17 -15.05
CA THR A 49 -0.45 1.26 -14.89
C THR A 49 -0.80 0.12 -13.94
N THR A 50 -0.40 -1.09 -14.31
CA THR A 50 -0.55 -2.28 -13.47
C THR A 50 0.70 -2.49 -12.63
N TYR A 51 0.53 -2.49 -11.32
CA TYR A 51 1.55 -2.76 -10.32
C TYR A 51 1.33 -4.13 -9.68
N LYS A 52 2.35 -4.62 -8.97
CA LYS A 52 2.28 -5.86 -8.19
C LYS A 52 2.39 -5.56 -6.70
N ILE A 53 1.34 -5.85 -5.93
CA ILE A 53 1.36 -5.80 -4.48
C ILE A 53 2.07 -7.04 -3.94
N THR A 54 3.09 -6.82 -3.12
CA THR A 54 3.88 -7.92 -2.52
C THR A 54 3.86 -7.93 -1.00
N LYS A 55 3.51 -6.81 -0.37
CA LYS A 55 3.42 -6.70 1.09
C LYS A 55 2.19 -5.89 1.49
N LEU A 56 1.66 -6.18 2.67
CA LEU A 56 0.60 -5.46 3.35
C LEU A 56 1.03 -5.17 4.79
N ILE A 57 0.79 -3.96 5.25
CA ILE A 57 0.94 -3.56 6.65
C ILE A 57 -0.38 -2.97 7.12
N ASN A 58 -0.90 -3.40 8.27
CA ASN A 58 -1.94 -2.65 8.97
C ASN A 58 -1.26 -1.78 10.02
N ALA A 59 -1.48 -0.47 9.93
CA ALA A 59 -0.97 0.50 10.88
C ALA A 59 -2.12 1.38 11.36
N GLN A 60 -2.41 1.33 12.66
CA GLN A 60 -3.52 2.07 13.28
C GLN A 60 -4.88 1.87 12.57
N GLY A 61 -5.19 0.64 12.16
CA GLY A 61 -6.45 0.32 11.47
C GLY A 61 -6.43 0.60 9.96
N VAL A 62 -5.42 1.29 9.45
CA VAL A 62 -5.27 1.58 8.02
C VAL A 62 -4.40 0.51 7.37
N ASN A 63 -4.89 -0.07 6.27
CA ASN A 63 -4.10 -0.98 5.45
C ASN A 63 -3.15 -0.18 4.55
N TRP A 64 -1.94 -0.69 4.34
CA TRP A 64 -0.93 -0.10 3.47
C TRP A 64 -0.40 -1.19 2.56
N TYR A 65 -0.41 -0.96 1.25
CA TYR A 65 0.02 -1.96 0.26
C TYR A 65 1.33 -1.54 -0.39
N TYR A 66 2.30 -2.46 -0.47
CA TYR A 66 3.57 -2.20 -1.12
C TYR A 66 3.53 -2.62 -2.59
N LEU A 67 3.62 -1.63 -3.48
CA LEU A 67 3.84 -1.80 -4.91
C LEU A 67 5.31 -2.13 -5.16
N LYS A 68 5.57 -3.33 -5.72
CA LYS A 68 6.92 -3.87 -5.93
C LYS A 68 7.77 -2.87 -6.73
N GLY A 69 8.82 -2.35 -6.09
CA GLY A 69 9.79 -1.44 -6.71
C GLY A 69 9.35 0.02 -6.77
N CYS A 70 8.18 0.39 -6.23
CA CYS A 70 7.69 1.78 -6.26
C CYS A 70 7.54 2.38 -4.86
N GLY A 71 6.81 1.71 -3.97
CA GLY A 71 6.49 2.29 -2.65
C GLY A 71 5.19 1.76 -2.08
N TRP A 72 4.79 2.35 -0.96
CA TRP A 72 3.54 2.03 -0.28
C TRP A 72 2.42 2.96 -0.72
N ILE A 73 1.21 2.42 -0.79
CA ILE A 73 -0.03 3.17 -1.00
C ILE A 73 -0.98 2.92 0.16
N ILE A 74 -1.87 3.87 0.43
CA ILE A 74 -2.91 3.72 1.45
C ILE A 74 -4.02 2.82 0.89
N GLY A 75 -4.28 1.74 1.62
CA GLY A 75 -5.36 0.79 1.39
C GLY A 75 -6.67 1.33 1.92
N GLY A 76 -7.52 1.77 1.00
CA GLY A 76 -8.74 2.54 1.24
C GLY A 76 -9.03 3.46 0.07
N SER A 77 -8.00 3.83 -0.69
CA SER A 77 -8.08 4.59 -1.95
C SER A 77 -8.46 3.73 -3.16
N HIS A 78 -8.94 2.49 -2.97
CA HIS A 78 -9.30 1.59 -4.06
C HIS A 78 -10.83 1.36 -4.06
N PRO A 79 -11.53 1.70 -5.15
CA PRO A 79 -12.96 1.42 -5.30
C PRO A 79 -13.28 -0.08 -5.47
N SER A 80 -12.30 -0.98 -5.41
CA SER A 80 -12.57 -2.43 -5.46
C SER A 80 -12.90 -3.05 -4.11
N HIS A 81 -13.24 -2.25 -3.10
CA HIS A 81 -14.08 -2.77 -2.02
C HIS A 81 -15.52 -2.73 -2.53
N ASP A 82 -15.80 -3.57 -3.52
CA ASP A 82 -17.14 -4.12 -3.67
C ASP A 82 -17.27 -5.10 -2.51
N PRO A 83 -18.01 -4.79 -1.43
CA PRO A 83 -18.53 -5.87 -0.61
C PRO A 83 -19.46 -6.63 -1.55
N ILE A 84 -19.00 -7.77 -2.06
CA ILE A 84 -19.89 -8.76 -2.67
C ILE A 84 -21.02 -8.97 -1.66
N ARG A 85 -22.22 -8.49 -2.00
CA ARG A 85 -23.46 -8.82 -1.34
C ARG A 85 -24.42 -9.32 -2.41
#